data_AF-A0A944C6R1-F1
#
_entry.id   AF-A0A944C6R1-F1
#
_cell.length_a   1.000
_cell.length_b   1.000
_cell.length_c   1.000
_cell.angle_alpha   90.00
_cell.angle_beta   90.00
_cell.angle_gamma   90.00
#
_symmetry.space_group_name_H-M   'P 1'
#
loop_
_entity.id
_entity.type
_entity.pdbx_description
1 polymer ?
#
loop_
_entity_poly.entity_id
_entity_poly.type
_entity_poly.pdbx_seq_one_letter_code
_entity_poly.pdbx_strand_id
1 'polypeptide(L)'
;ILAQTVETYADEIVRLFNVDIAERRVFGGVNNDATIFKIEDVGGNKTVTYNGVDVNSLDDPTEFLFSEVSFTDIGTGMVIDPATGRVDPQSALPVTFNGAEITGCGRDEDGDSKNIIQITLDAANAVRKGDKIAAMDYIDKLRAAQTSVSVAHADIGNKQEYIEYNKNRLTSNMETLLEQQNNLEGTDMGAETTNWKTLEAIYNVSLQFASSVIPMSIFQFIS
;
A
#
# COMPACT_ATOMS: atom_id res chain seq x y z
N ILE A 1 9.51 0.16 38.68
CA ILE A 1 10.41 0.30 37.51
C ILE A 1 10.04 -0.72 36.44
N LEU A 2 10.25 -2.03 36.64
CA LEU A 2 9.93 -3.05 35.62
C LEU A 2 8.49 -3.01 35.10
N ALA A 3 7.48 -2.98 35.97
CA ALA A 3 6.07 -2.88 35.55
C ALA A 3 5.78 -1.61 34.72
N GLN A 4 6.43 -0.48 35.04
CA GLN A 4 6.25 0.76 34.31
C GLN A 4 6.87 0.70 32.91
N THR A 5 8.01 0.03 32.76
CA THR A 5 8.62 -0.23 31.46
C THR A 5 7.73 -1.11 30.57
N VAL A 6 7.10 -2.14 31.14
CA VAL A 6 6.18 -3.02 30.39
C VAL A 6 4.92 -2.24 29.94
N GLU A 7 4.39 -1.35 30.79
CA GLU A 7 3.30 -0.46 30.36
C GLU A 7 3.72 0.49 29.24
N THR A 8 4.93 1.05 29.29
CA THR A 8 5.46 1.86 28.19
C THR A 8 5.49 1.08 26.88
N TYR A 9 5.85 -0.21 26.90
CA TYR A 9 5.78 -1.05 25.70
C TYR A 9 4.35 -1.24 25.19
N ALA A 10 3.36 -1.41 26.07
CA ALA A 10 1.96 -1.47 25.64
C ALA A 10 1.51 -0.16 24.96
N ASP A 11 1.90 0.98 25.51
CA ASP A 11 1.63 2.30 24.91
C ASP A 11 2.33 2.45 23.54
N GLU A 12 3.56 1.95 23.40
CA GLU A 12 4.30 1.95 22.14
C GLU A 12 3.61 1.05 21.09
N ILE A 13 3.17 -0.15 21.46
CA ILE A 13 2.43 -1.04 20.57
C ILE A 13 1.16 -0.34 20.07
N VAL A 14 0.39 0.29 20.96
CA VAL A 14 -0.81 1.05 20.59
C VAL A 14 -0.48 2.18 19.62
N ARG A 15 0.63 2.90 19.81
CA ARG A 15 1.05 3.95 18.88
C ARG A 15 1.39 3.39 17.51
N LEU A 16 2.08 2.26 17.44
CA LEU A 16 2.44 1.60 16.18
C LEU A 16 1.19 1.14 15.42
N PHE A 17 0.23 0.51 16.10
CA PHE A 17 -1.01 0.08 15.47
C PHE A 17 -1.96 1.23 15.12
N ASN A 18 -1.75 2.42 15.68
CA ASN A 18 -2.45 3.64 15.29
C ASN A 18 -1.71 4.48 14.24
N VAL A 19 -0.71 3.94 13.53
CA VAL A 19 0.01 4.71 12.51
C VAL A 19 -0.95 5.20 11.41
N ASP A 20 -0.76 6.46 10.99
CA ASP A 20 -1.45 7.07 9.85
C ASP A 20 -0.46 7.19 8.70
N ILE A 21 -0.85 6.67 7.53
CA ILE A 21 -0.07 6.77 6.30
C ILE A 21 -1.02 7.26 5.20
N ALA A 22 -0.74 8.45 4.66
CA ALA A 22 -1.55 9.07 3.61
C ALA A 22 -3.04 9.19 3.98
N GLU A 23 -3.32 9.68 5.19
CA GLU A 23 -4.69 9.88 5.73
C GLU A 23 -5.45 8.56 5.89
N ARG A 24 -4.73 7.44 5.99
CA ARG A 24 -5.29 6.11 6.19
C ARG A 24 -4.67 5.44 7.39
N ARG A 25 -5.54 4.81 8.17
CA ARG A 25 -5.17 4.06 9.36
C ARG A 25 -5.02 2.59 8.97
N VAL A 26 -3.77 2.18 8.75
CA VAL A 26 -3.45 0.91 8.05
C VAL A 26 -3.98 -0.33 8.80
N PHE A 27 -4.15 -0.28 10.12
CA PHE A 27 -4.65 -1.40 10.93
C PHE A 27 -6.11 -1.24 11.40
N GLY A 28 -6.82 -0.24 10.89
CA GLY A 28 -8.19 0.11 11.31
C GLY A 28 -9.28 -0.62 10.54
N GLY A 29 -8.91 -1.52 9.62
CA GLY A 29 -9.82 -2.03 8.60
C GLY A 29 -10.29 -0.91 7.67
N VAL A 30 -11.59 -0.59 7.67
CA VAL A 30 -12.14 0.53 6.88
C VAL A 30 -12.25 1.84 7.68
N ASN A 31 -11.92 1.84 8.97
CA ASN A 31 -11.91 3.06 9.79
C ASN A 31 -10.64 3.88 9.52
N ASN A 32 -10.79 5.12 9.05
CA ASN A 32 -9.68 6.06 8.83
C ASN A 32 -9.71 7.30 9.75
N ASP A 33 -10.82 7.57 10.42
CA ASP A 33 -11.03 8.85 11.12
C ASP A 33 -10.77 8.74 12.63
N ALA A 34 -11.21 7.65 13.24
CA ALA A 34 -11.11 7.46 14.69
C ALA A 34 -9.81 6.74 15.08
N THR A 35 -9.39 6.92 16.33
CA THR A 35 -8.31 6.11 16.92
C THR A 35 -8.72 4.64 16.90
N ILE A 36 -7.85 3.78 16.38
CA ILE A 36 -8.11 2.35 16.20
C ILE A 36 -8.01 1.64 17.54
N PHE A 37 -6.84 1.71 18.18
CA PHE A 37 -6.60 1.10 19.48
C PHE A 37 -6.52 2.15 20.57
N LYS A 38 -7.23 1.94 21.67
CA LYS A 38 -7.17 2.84 22.83
C LYS A 38 -7.12 2.05 24.12
N ILE A 39 -6.21 2.47 25.02
CA ILE A 39 -6.16 1.98 26.40
C ILE A 39 -7.07 2.87 27.24
N GLU A 40 -8.10 2.27 27.84
CA GLU A 40 -9.03 2.93 28.74
C GLU A 40 -8.86 2.39 30.16
N ASP A 41 -8.82 3.28 31.15
CA ASP A 41 -8.78 2.92 32.56
C ASP A 41 -10.22 2.90 33.10
N VAL A 42 -10.74 1.69 33.30
CA VAL A 42 -12.08 1.47 33.86
C VAL A 42 -11.91 0.94 35.28
N GLY A 43 -12.02 1.83 36.26
CA GLY A 43 -12.00 1.45 37.68
C GLY A 43 -10.65 0.97 38.21
N GLY A 44 -9.53 1.42 37.62
CA GLY A 44 -8.17 1.01 37.99
C GLY A 44 -7.64 -0.18 37.19
N ASN A 45 -8.43 -0.73 36.27
CA ASN A 45 -8.03 -1.75 35.32
C ASN A 45 -7.93 -1.14 33.92
N LYS A 46 -6.75 -1.25 33.31
CA LYS A 46 -6.51 -0.84 31.94
C LYS A 46 -7.07 -1.90 31.00
N THR A 47 -7.98 -1.47 30.13
CA THR A 47 -8.64 -2.28 29.11
C THR A 47 -8.34 -1.71 27.73
N VAL A 48 -8.18 -2.58 26.74
CA VAL A 48 -7.91 -2.17 25.35
C VAL A 48 -9.20 -2.24 24.54
N THR A 49 -9.46 -1.20 23.77
CA THR A 49 -10.55 -1.17 22.80
C THR A 49 -10.00 -1.11 21.38
N TYR A 50 -10.67 -1.80 20.45
CA TYR A 50 -10.47 -1.73 19.02
C TYR A 50 -11.72 -1.12 18.36
N ASN A 51 -11.56 -0.01 17.65
CA ASN A 51 -12.66 0.78 17.05
C ASN A 51 -13.79 1.10 18.06
N GLY A 52 -13.43 1.31 19.33
CA GLY A 52 -14.35 1.62 20.42
C GLY A 52 -15.04 0.40 21.06
N VAL A 53 -14.74 -0.83 20.62
CA VAL A 53 -15.24 -2.08 21.20
C VAL A 53 -14.13 -2.76 22.01
N ASP A 54 -14.42 -3.29 23.19
CA ASP A 54 -13.44 -4.02 24.00
C ASP A 54 -12.91 -5.24 23.22
N VAL A 55 -11.58 -5.38 23.14
CA VAL A 55 -10.91 -6.48 22.42
C VAL A 55 -11.27 -7.86 22.96
N ASN A 56 -11.78 -7.96 24.18
CA ASN A 56 -12.18 -9.20 24.84
C ASN A 56 -13.68 -9.49 24.76
N SER A 57 -14.47 -8.58 24.19
CA SER A 57 -15.93 -8.74 24.13
C SER A 57 -16.38 -9.66 23.00
N LEU A 58 -15.54 -9.82 21.97
CA LEU A 58 -15.81 -10.63 20.78
C LEU A 58 -14.64 -11.59 20.57
N ASP A 59 -14.95 -12.85 20.28
CA ASP A 59 -13.95 -13.88 19.99
C ASP A 59 -13.60 -13.95 18.49
N ASP A 60 -14.45 -13.39 17.62
CA ASP A 60 -14.22 -13.31 16.17
C ASP A 60 -13.73 -11.91 15.76
N PRO A 61 -12.53 -11.79 15.14
CA PRO A 61 -12.00 -10.51 14.66
C PRO A 61 -12.90 -9.82 13.62
N THR A 62 -13.69 -10.58 12.88
CA THR A 62 -14.53 -10.07 11.79
C THR A 62 -15.82 -9.42 12.30
N GLU A 63 -16.22 -9.68 13.53
CA GLU A 63 -17.42 -9.08 14.15
C GLU A 63 -17.17 -7.67 14.69
N PHE A 64 -15.91 -7.25 14.80
CA PHE A 64 -15.57 -5.89 15.21
C PHE A 64 -16.06 -4.85 14.21
N LEU A 65 -16.42 -3.66 14.70
CA LEU A 65 -16.78 -2.55 13.83
C LEU A 65 -15.63 -2.21 12.90
N PHE A 66 -15.96 -1.97 11.62
CA PHE A 66 -15.01 -1.61 10.57
C PHE A 66 -13.93 -2.67 10.30
N SER A 67 -14.14 -3.92 10.69
CA SER A 67 -13.23 -5.06 10.46
C SER A 67 -12.95 -5.38 8.99
N GLU A 68 -13.75 -4.84 8.08
CA GLU A 68 -13.56 -5.00 6.64
C GLU A 68 -12.23 -4.39 6.17
N VAL A 69 -11.75 -4.86 5.03
CA VAL A 69 -10.47 -4.44 4.44
C VAL A 69 -10.71 -3.59 3.21
N SER A 70 -9.96 -2.50 3.08
CA SER A 70 -9.93 -1.67 1.88
C SER A 70 -8.95 -2.24 0.86
N PHE A 71 -9.38 -2.29 -0.40
CA PHE A 71 -8.57 -2.76 -1.52
C PHE A 71 -8.17 -1.60 -2.45
N THR A 72 -7.06 -1.76 -3.16
CA THR A 72 -6.59 -0.84 -4.20
C THR A 72 -6.08 -1.65 -5.39
N ASP A 73 -6.51 -1.26 -6.60
CA ASP A 73 -6.01 -1.84 -7.84
C ASP A 73 -4.58 -1.35 -8.10
N ILE A 74 -3.68 -2.28 -8.40
CA ILE A 74 -2.27 -2.00 -8.72
C ILE A 74 -1.95 -2.34 -10.20
N GLY A 75 -2.95 -2.26 -11.07
CA GLY A 75 -2.84 -2.60 -12.49
C GLY A 75 -3.08 -4.08 -12.77
N THR A 76 -3.82 -4.75 -11.88
CA THR A 76 -4.25 -6.15 -12.01
C THR A 76 -5.65 -6.25 -12.60
N GLY A 77 -6.41 -5.16 -12.59
CA GLY A 77 -7.78 -5.12 -13.11
C GLY A 77 -8.75 -5.63 -12.06
N MET A 78 -9.04 -4.77 -11.08
CA MET A 78 -9.93 -5.09 -9.97
C MET A 78 -11.30 -5.59 -10.46
N VAL A 79 -11.69 -6.76 -9.95
CA VAL A 79 -12.99 -7.37 -10.22
C VAL A 79 -13.87 -7.19 -8.99
N ILE A 80 -15.09 -6.70 -9.22
CA ILE A 80 -16.11 -6.57 -8.18
C ILE A 80 -17.15 -7.65 -8.48
N ASP A 81 -17.44 -8.48 -7.49
CA ASP A 81 -18.51 -9.46 -7.59
C ASP A 81 -19.86 -8.71 -7.71
N PRO A 82 -20.60 -8.89 -8.82
CA PRO A 82 -21.85 -8.18 -9.05
C PRO A 82 -22.97 -8.59 -8.07
N ALA A 83 -22.87 -9.74 -7.41
CA ALA A 83 -23.88 -10.21 -6.46
C ALA A 83 -23.68 -9.62 -5.05
N THR A 84 -22.43 -9.45 -4.63
CA THR A 84 -22.09 -9.02 -3.26
C THR A 84 -21.54 -7.60 -3.20
N GLY A 85 -21.15 -7.01 -4.33
CA GLY A 85 -20.47 -5.71 -4.39
C GLY A 85 -19.08 -5.71 -3.77
N ARG A 86 -18.54 -6.89 -3.42
CA ARG A 86 -17.21 -7.03 -2.79
C ARG A 86 -16.13 -7.19 -3.86
N VAL A 87 -14.96 -6.66 -3.56
CA VAL A 87 -13.78 -6.81 -4.40
C VAL A 87 -13.27 -8.25 -4.27
N ASP A 88 -12.96 -8.89 -5.41
CA ASP A 88 -12.24 -10.16 -5.41
C ASP A 88 -10.83 -9.94 -4.84
N PRO A 89 -10.47 -10.56 -3.69
CA PRO A 89 -9.17 -10.37 -3.05
C PRO A 89 -7.97 -10.77 -3.93
N GLN A 90 -8.17 -11.57 -4.98
CA GLN A 90 -7.11 -11.93 -5.92
C GLN A 90 -6.90 -10.88 -7.01
N SER A 91 -7.86 -9.97 -7.19
CA SER A 91 -7.86 -8.97 -8.28
C SER A 91 -7.33 -7.60 -7.84
N ALA A 92 -7.19 -7.36 -6.54
CA ALA A 92 -6.73 -6.09 -5.98
C ALA A 92 -5.93 -6.32 -4.70
N LEU A 93 -5.08 -5.34 -4.35
CA LEU A 93 -4.24 -5.43 -3.17
C LEU A 93 -4.96 -4.85 -1.95
N PRO A 94 -5.05 -5.56 -0.81
CA PRO A 94 -5.53 -4.97 0.43
C PRO A 94 -4.49 -3.94 0.93
N VAL A 95 -4.95 -2.71 1.16
CA VAL A 95 -4.13 -1.59 1.63
C VAL A 95 -4.33 -1.29 3.11
N THR A 96 -5.39 -1.84 3.70
CA THR A 96 -5.61 -1.84 5.15
C THR A 96 -5.74 -3.27 5.66
N PHE A 97 -5.63 -3.43 6.97
CA PHE A 97 -5.65 -4.70 7.66
C PHE A 97 -6.55 -4.60 8.89
N ASN A 98 -7.14 -5.72 9.28
CA ASN A 98 -7.86 -5.81 10.54
C ASN A 98 -6.87 -5.94 11.70
N GLY A 99 -6.71 -4.87 12.48
CA GLY A 99 -5.83 -4.87 13.63
C GLY A 99 -6.22 -5.88 14.71
N ALA A 100 -7.51 -6.18 14.88
CA ALA A 100 -7.98 -7.20 15.84
C ALA A 100 -7.54 -8.61 15.42
N GLU A 101 -7.46 -8.90 14.13
CA GLU A 101 -6.94 -10.17 13.60
C GLU A 101 -5.44 -10.30 13.89
N ILE A 102 -4.67 -9.22 13.71
CA ILE A 102 -3.23 -9.21 13.93
C ILE A 102 -2.88 -9.29 15.43
N THR A 103 -3.54 -8.47 16.24
CA THR A 103 -3.25 -8.36 17.67
C THR A 103 -3.92 -9.46 18.51
N GLY A 104 -4.92 -10.15 17.96
CA GLY A 104 -5.76 -11.14 18.64
C GLY A 104 -6.96 -10.51 19.34
N CYS A 105 -8.04 -11.27 19.50
CA CYS A 105 -9.24 -10.85 20.23
C CYS A 105 -9.84 -12.01 21.03
N GLY A 106 -10.74 -11.66 21.95
CA GLY A 106 -11.44 -12.61 22.80
C GLY A 106 -10.63 -13.06 24.01
N ARG A 107 -11.18 -14.06 24.70
CA ARG A 107 -10.57 -14.66 25.89
C ARG A 107 -10.12 -16.09 25.63
N ASP A 108 -9.14 -16.54 26.40
CA ASP A 108 -8.74 -17.94 26.47
C ASP A 108 -9.61 -18.73 27.48
N GLU A 109 -9.33 -20.03 27.61
CA GLU A 109 -10.06 -20.93 28.52
C GLU A 109 -9.86 -20.57 30.00
N ASP A 110 -8.76 -19.88 30.33
CA ASP A 110 -8.44 -19.38 31.68
C ASP A 110 -9.09 -18.02 31.97
N GLY A 111 -9.73 -17.41 30.97
CA GLY A 111 -10.39 -16.11 31.05
C GLY A 111 -9.45 -14.92 30.84
N ASP A 112 -8.19 -15.15 30.47
CA ASP A 112 -7.22 -14.12 30.10
C ASP A 112 -7.41 -13.68 28.65
N SER A 113 -6.93 -12.48 28.33
CA SER A 113 -7.03 -11.94 26.98
C SER A 113 -6.11 -12.67 26.00
N LYS A 114 -6.55 -12.83 24.76
CA LYS A 114 -5.69 -13.25 23.64
C LYS A 114 -5.00 -12.07 22.94
N ASN A 115 -5.37 -10.84 23.28
CA ASN A 115 -4.84 -9.65 22.64
C ASN A 115 -3.45 -9.30 23.18
N ILE A 116 -2.46 -9.12 22.30
CA ILE A 116 -1.07 -8.83 22.70
C ILE A 116 -0.92 -7.57 23.57
N ILE A 117 -1.74 -6.54 23.33
CA ILE A 117 -1.69 -5.27 24.08
C ILE A 117 -2.26 -5.50 25.49
N GLN A 118 -3.41 -6.17 25.59
CA GLN A 118 -4.04 -6.47 26.86
C GLN A 118 -3.18 -7.42 27.71
N ILE A 119 -2.62 -8.48 27.11
CA ILE A 119 -1.67 -9.39 27.78
C ILE A 119 -0.47 -8.61 28.34
N THR A 120 0.07 -7.65 27.58
CA THR A 120 1.21 -6.82 28.03
C THR A 120 0.83 -5.96 29.25
N LEU A 121 -0.38 -5.41 29.27
CA LEU A 121 -0.90 -4.64 30.41
C LEU A 121 -1.15 -5.53 31.64
N ASP A 122 -1.71 -6.73 31.43
CA ASP A 122 -1.99 -7.70 32.50
C ASP A 122 -0.68 -8.25 33.09
N ALA A 123 0.32 -8.51 32.25
CA ALA A 123 1.68 -8.85 32.67
C ALA A 123 2.31 -7.73 33.51
N ALA A 124 2.16 -6.46 33.10
CA ALA A 124 2.66 -5.33 33.87
C ALA A 124 1.99 -5.25 35.26
N ASN A 125 0.68 -5.51 35.33
CA ASN A 125 -0.06 -5.56 36.58
C ASN A 125 0.36 -6.74 37.48
N ALA A 126 0.61 -7.92 36.92
CA ALA A 126 1.13 -9.08 37.66
C ALA A 126 2.50 -8.78 38.27
N VAL A 127 3.40 -8.18 37.48
CA VAL A 127 4.74 -7.74 37.94
C VAL A 127 4.62 -6.67 39.04
N ARG A 128 3.65 -5.74 38.93
CA ARG A 128 3.40 -4.71 39.95
C ARG A 128 2.91 -5.31 41.27
N LYS A 129 2.08 -6.36 41.21
CA LYS A 129 1.59 -7.11 42.38
C LYS A 129 2.65 -8.05 42.98
N GLY A 130 3.75 -8.29 42.25
CA GLY A 130 4.82 -9.19 42.68
C GLY A 130 4.49 -10.67 42.47
N ASP A 131 3.48 -10.99 41.67
CA ASP A 131 3.07 -12.36 41.38
C ASP A 131 3.94 -12.95 40.26
N LYS A 132 4.95 -13.72 40.65
CA LYS A 132 5.89 -14.33 39.71
C LYS A 132 5.29 -15.47 38.89
N ILE A 133 4.29 -16.17 39.42
CA ILE A 133 3.68 -17.32 38.73
C ILE A 133 2.79 -16.78 37.61
N ALA A 134 1.93 -15.80 37.91
CA ALA A 134 1.12 -15.13 36.91
C ALA A 134 1.99 -14.41 35.85
N ALA A 135 3.08 -13.76 36.26
CA ALA A 135 3.98 -13.12 35.31
C ALA A 135 4.68 -14.11 34.36
N MET A 136 4.97 -15.34 34.81
CA MET A 136 5.54 -16.39 33.95
C MET A 136 4.50 -16.92 32.96
N ASP A 137 3.26 -17.12 33.40
CA ASP A 137 2.17 -17.55 32.52
C ASP A 137 1.90 -16.52 31.40
N TYR A 138 1.85 -15.23 31.75
CA TYR A 138 1.69 -14.17 30.76
C TYR A 138 2.86 -14.07 29.75
N ILE A 139 4.08 -14.53 30.08
CA ILE A 139 5.18 -14.57 29.10
C ILE A 139 4.88 -15.58 27.99
N ASP A 140 4.35 -16.76 28.33
CA ASP A 140 4.02 -17.78 27.34
C ASP A 140 2.80 -17.36 26.50
N LYS A 141 1.79 -16.72 27.13
CA LYS A 141 0.66 -16.11 26.40
C LYS A 141 1.12 -14.98 25.47
N LEU A 142 2.06 -14.14 25.91
CA LEU A 142 2.62 -13.08 25.09
C LEU A 142 3.41 -13.62 23.89
N ARG A 143 4.14 -14.73 24.05
CA ARG A 143 4.80 -15.43 22.93
C ARG A 143 3.80 -16.00 21.93
N ALA A 144 2.69 -16.56 22.40
CA ALA A 144 1.62 -17.02 21.53
C ALA A 144 1.03 -15.85 20.72
N ALA A 145 0.71 -14.73 21.37
CA ALA A 145 0.21 -13.54 20.70
C ALA A 145 1.24 -12.91 19.73
N GLN A 146 2.53 -12.92 20.09
CA GLN A 146 3.63 -12.48 19.21
C GLN A 146 3.72 -13.33 17.93
N THR A 147 3.36 -14.62 18.01
CA THR A 147 3.33 -15.50 16.83
C THR A 147 2.30 -15.00 15.81
N SER A 148 1.11 -14.56 16.26
CA SER A 148 0.09 -13.97 15.39
C SER A 148 0.62 -12.73 14.65
N VAL A 149 1.25 -11.82 15.39
CA VAL A 149 1.87 -10.62 14.80
C VAL A 149 2.98 -10.99 13.80
N SER A 150 3.74 -12.05 14.07
CA SER A 150 4.80 -12.54 13.17
C SER A 150 4.24 -13.12 11.87
N VAL A 151 3.10 -13.81 11.93
CA VAL A 151 2.38 -14.30 10.73
C VAL A 151 1.86 -13.13 9.91
N ALA A 152 1.26 -12.12 10.54
CA ALA A 152 0.81 -10.92 9.86
C ALA A 152 1.98 -10.16 9.20
N HIS A 153 3.13 -10.09 9.88
CA HIS A 153 4.34 -9.50 9.30
C HIS A 153 4.81 -10.25 8.06
N ALA A 154 4.77 -11.59 8.07
CA ALA A 154 5.10 -12.41 6.91
C ALA A 154 4.11 -12.19 5.74
N ASP A 155 2.80 -12.09 6.01
CA ASP A 155 1.81 -11.78 4.97
C ASP A 155 2.05 -10.40 4.35
N ILE A 156 2.34 -9.38 5.17
CA ILE A 156 2.74 -8.05 4.65
C ILE A 156 3.99 -8.16 3.77
N GLY A 157 4.98 -8.96 4.17
CA GLY A 157 6.17 -9.23 3.36
C GLY A 157 5.84 -9.85 2.00
N ASN A 158 4.95 -10.85 1.96
CA ASN A 158 4.49 -11.44 0.71
C ASN A 158 3.77 -10.42 -0.18
N LYS A 159 2.96 -9.53 0.40
CA LYS A 159 2.29 -8.44 -0.34
C LYS A 159 3.29 -7.41 -0.87
N GLN A 160 4.35 -7.10 -0.14
CA GLN A 160 5.43 -6.24 -0.63
C GLN A 160 6.14 -6.85 -1.84
N GLU A 161 6.45 -8.14 -1.79
CA GLU A 161 7.04 -8.87 -2.92
C GLU A 161 6.11 -8.83 -4.15
N TYR A 162 4.81 -8.99 -3.94
CA TYR A 162 3.81 -8.89 -5.00
C TYR A 162 3.76 -7.49 -5.64
N ILE A 163 3.84 -6.42 -4.84
CA ILE A 163 3.93 -5.04 -5.35
C ILE A 163 5.20 -4.86 -6.20
N GLU A 164 6.35 -5.30 -5.70
CA GLU A 164 7.63 -5.14 -6.39
C GLU A 164 7.65 -5.92 -7.71
N TYR A 165 7.10 -7.13 -7.72
CA TYR A 165 6.91 -7.91 -8.95
C TYR A 165 6.06 -7.16 -9.99
N ASN A 166 4.91 -6.61 -9.58
CA ASN A 166 4.03 -5.86 -10.48
C ASN A 166 4.70 -4.57 -10.99
N LYS A 167 5.41 -3.85 -10.13
CA LYS A 167 6.16 -2.65 -10.49
C LYS A 167 7.23 -2.95 -11.54
N ASN A 168 8.00 -4.03 -11.37
CA ASN A 168 9.00 -4.44 -12.36
C ASN A 168 8.34 -4.79 -13.70
N ARG A 169 7.24 -5.55 -13.68
CA ARG A 169 6.47 -5.85 -14.90
C ARG A 169 5.97 -4.60 -15.63
N LEU A 170 5.38 -3.65 -14.89
CA LEU A 170 4.89 -2.39 -15.46
C LEU A 170 6.03 -1.53 -16.02
N THR A 171 7.17 -1.50 -15.34
CA THR A 171 8.36 -0.76 -15.80
C THR A 171 8.89 -1.35 -17.10
N SER A 172 9.08 -2.66 -17.19
CA SER A 172 9.53 -3.32 -18.42
C SER A 172 8.56 -3.14 -19.59
N ASN A 173 7.26 -3.18 -19.32
CA ASN A 173 6.25 -2.90 -20.34
C ASN A 173 6.35 -1.45 -20.82
N MET A 174 6.53 -0.49 -19.91
CA MET A 174 6.71 0.92 -20.24
C MET A 174 7.97 1.14 -21.09
N GLU A 175 9.09 0.54 -20.74
CA GLU A 175 10.33 0.61 -21.53
C GLU A 175 10.13 0.06 -22.95
N THR A 176 9.47 -1.10 -23.07
CA THR A 176 9.15 -1.71 -24.37
C THR A 176 8.25 -0.80 -25.22
N LEU A 177 7.23 -0.20 -24.61
CA LEU A 177 6.33 0.72 -25.31
C LEU A 177 7.03 2.01 -25.73
N LEU A 178 7.92 2.56 -24.91
CA LEU A 178 8.73 3.73 -25.27
C LEU A 178 9.68 3.43 -26.44
N GLU A 179 10.27 2.23 -26.47
CA GLU A 179 11.09 1.80 -27.61
C GLU A 179 10.25 1.67 -28.89
N GLN A 180 9.07 1.06 -28.81
CA GLN A 180 8.15 0.98 -29.95
C GLN A 180 7.68 2.35 -30.42
N GLN A 181 7.35 3.25 -29.50
CA GLN A 181 6.99 4.62 -29.82
C GLN A 181 8.14 5.34 -30.53
N ASN A 182 9.36 5.23 -30.01
CA ASN A 182 10.53 5.83 -30.64
C ASN A 182 10.83 5.20 -32.02
N ASN A 183 10.61 3.90 -32.21
CA ASN A 183 10.77 3.28 -33.52
C ASN A 183 9.69 3.70 -34.54
N LEU A 184 8.50 4.08 -34.07
CA LEU A 184 7.37 4.48 -34.93
C LEU A 184 7.34 5.99 -35.22
N GLU A 185 7.55 6.81 -34.19
CA GLU A 185 7.49 8.28 -34.23
C GLU A 185 8.87 8.92 -34.34
N GLY A 186 9.92 8.20 -33.93
CA GLY A 186 11.29 8.68 -34.03
C GLY A 186 11.70 8.79 -35.49
N THR A 187 12.34 9.91 -35.80
CA THR A 187 12.87 10.19 -37.12
C THR A 187 14.39 10.27 -37.04
N ASP A 188 15.07 9.68 -38.01
CA ASP A 188 16.50 9.86 -38.16
C ASP A 188 16.77 11.28 -38.69
N MET A 189 17.15 12.17 -37.78
CA MET A 189 17.48 13.57 -38.11
C MET A 189 18.56 13.68 -39.19
N GLY A 190 19.49 12.73 -39.30
CA GLY A 190 20.54 12.75 -40.33
C GLY A 190 19.99 12.46 -41.72
N ALA A 191 19.14 11.43 -41.83
CA ALA A 191 18.43 11.09 -43.06
C ALA A 191 17.47 12.23 -43.47
N GLU A 192 16.67 12.75 -42.54
CA GLU A 192 15.75 13.86 -42.82
C GLU A 192 16.48 15.16 -43.18
N THR A 193 17.61 15.47 -42.53
CA THR A 193 18.42 16.64 -42.92
C THR A 193 18.98 16.49 -44.33
N THR A 194 19.39 15.28 -44.71
CA THR A 194 19.90 15.00 -46.06
C THR A 194 18.79 15.11 -47.09
N ASN A 195 17.61 14.56 -46.80
CA ASN A 195 16.44 14.67 -47.65
C ASN A 195 16.01 16.14 -47.79
N TRP A 196 15.99 16.89 -46.69
CA TRP A 196 15.69 18.33 -46.68
C TRP A 196 16.69 19.13 -47.51
N LYS A 197 18.00 18.91 -47.37
CA LYS A 197 19.02 19.56 -48.21
C LYS A 197 18.90 19.17 -49.68
N THR A 198 18.50 17.93 -49.96
CA THR A 198 18.26 17.45 -51.33
C THR A 198 17.03 18.15 -51.92
N LEU A 199 15.95 18.27 -51.16
CA LEU A 199 14.74 19.01 -51.52
C LEU A 199 15.03 20.51 -51.71
N GLU A 200 15.84 21.13 -50.85
CA GLU A 200 16.30 22.51 -50.98
C GLU A 200 17.12 22.70 -52.26
N ALA A 201 18.03 21.77 -52.56
CA ALA A 201 18.80 21.79 -53.79
C ALA A 201 17.90 21.66 -55.03
N ILE A 202 16.96 20.71 -55.03
CA ILE A 202 15.97 20.53 -56.11
C ILE A 202 15.10 21.78 -56.26
N TYR A 203 14.66 22.38 -55.15
CA TYR A 203 13.86 23.60 -55.15
C TYR A 203 14.61 24.78 -55.76
N ASN A 204 15.88 24.98 -55.36
CA ASN A 204 16.73 26.02 -55.92
C ASN A 204 17.02 25.80 -57.42
N VAL A 205 17.26 24.57 -57.83
CA VAL A 205 17.40 24.21 -59.25
C VAL A 205 16.10 24.47 -60.01
N SER A 206 14.94 24.13 -59.43
CA SER A 206 13.63 24.36 -60.03
C SER A 206 13.32 25.86 -60.18
N LEU A 207 13.72 26.70 -59.22
CA LEU A 207 13.63 28.16 -59.33
C LEU A 207 14.53 28.71 -60.45
N GLN A 208 15.77 28.23 -60.55
CA GLN A 208 16.68 28.63 -61.64
C GLN A 208 16.15 28.19 -63.00
N PHE A 209 15.59 26.98 -63.11
CA PHE A 209 14.93 26.49 -64.31
C PHE A 209 13.66 27.28 -64.64
N ALA A 210 12.82 27.60 -63.66
CA ALA A 210 11.64 28.42 -63.87
C ALA A 210 12.04 29.83 -64.37
N SER A 211 13.10 30.41 -63.81
CA SER A 211 13.67 31.68 -64.26
C SER A 211 14.29 31.61 -65.66
N SER A 212 14.77 30.44 -66.12
CA SER A 212 15.30 30.27 -67.47
C SER A 212 14.23 29.90 -68.51
N VAL A 213 13.14 29.26 -68.08
CA VAL A 213 11.97 28.91 -68.89
C VAL A 213 11.05 30.11 -69.11
N ILE A 214 10.98 31.07 -68.18
CA ILE A 214 10.44 32.41 -68.49
C ILE A 214 11.44 33.06 -69.45
N PRO A 215 11.14 33.13 -70.76
CA PRO A 215 12.17 33.46 -71.74
C PRO A 215 12.69 34.87 -71.50
N MET A 216 14.00 35.05 -71.69
CA MET A 216 14.62 36.37 -71.85
C MET A 216 14.15 36.98 -73.18
N SER A 217 12.93 37.52 -73.10
CA SER A 217 12.23 38.37 -74.05
C SER A 217 11.73 37.75 -75.37
N ILE A 218 10.40 37.80 -75.54
CA ILE A 218 9.75 37.96 -76.86
C ILE A 218 10.37 39.14 -77.64
N PHE A 219 11.01 40.11 -76.96
CA PHE A 219 11.72 41.23 -77.60
C PHE A 219 12.96 40.82 -78.41
N GLN A 220 13.54 39.64 -78.21
CA GLN A 220 14.65 39.16 -79.05
C GLN A 220 14.19 38.40 -80.31
N PHE A 221 12.89 38.04 -80.38
CA PHE A 221 12.30 37.37 -81.54
C PHE A 221 11.71 38.35 -82.57
N ILE A 222 11.58 39.64 -82.22
CA ILE A 222 11.04 40.72 -83.08
C ILE A 222 12.11 41.77 -83.42
N SER A 223 13.41 41.42 -83.34
CA SER A 223 14.51 42.25 -83.87
C SER A 223 15.07 41.69 -85.17
#